data_AF-A0A061DZC1-F1
#
_entry.id   AF-A0A061DZC1-F1
#
_cell.length_a   1.000
_cell.length_b   1.000
_cell.length_c   1.000
_cell.angle_alpha   90.00
_cell.angle_beta   90.00
_cell.angle_gamma   90.00
#
_symmetry.space_group_name_H-M   'P 1'
#
loop_
_entity.id
_entity.type
_entity.pdbx_description
1 polymer ?
#
loop_
_entity_poly.entity_id
_entity_poly.type
_entity_poly.pdbx_seq_one_letter_code
_entity_poly.pdbx_strand_id
1 'polypeptide(L)'
;MQTFDEIRPCESFNNNIEAAAANQEHEVEVLDYAKRAQWLRAAVLGANDGLLSTASLMMGVGAVRKDSKTMILTGIAGLVAGACSMAIGEFVSVYSQYDIELSQMKRDKMTKNNVLADHDKESLPNPLQAAAASAVAFAIGAVIPLLGAAFIRDYMVRLTVVLGVVTLALIGFGALGALLGGAHMLKSSLRVLVGGWLAMGITFGLTKLIGGSGL
;
A
#
# COMPACT_ATOMS: atom_id res chain seq x y z
N MET A 1 8.11 -74.64 18.65
CA MET A 1 9.45 -74.07 18.48
C MET A 1 9.27 -72.69 17.87
N GLN A 2 9.56 -71.63 18.63
CA GLN A 2 9.53 -70.21 18.18
C GLN A 2 10.67 -69.93 17.18
N THR A 3 10.47 -68.95 16.28
CA THR A 3 11.23 -67.67 16.08
C THR A 3 10.74 -66.94 14.81
N PHE A 4 10.27 -65.67 14.90
CA PHE A 4 10.90 -64.40 14.42
C PHE A 4 11.07 -64.32 12.87
N ASP A 5 10.84 -63.25 12.10
CA ASP A 5 10.36 -61.85 12.25
C ASP A 5 10.19 -61.27 10.82
N GLU A 6 9.41 -60.18 10.66
CA GLU A 6 9.56 -59.03 9.71
C GLU A 6 10.05 -59.24 8.23
N ILE A 7 9.50 -58.66 7.14
CA ILE A 7 9.30 -57.23 6.78
C ILE A 7 8.38 -57.16 5.53
N ARG A 8 7.37 -56.27 5.54
CA ARG A 8 6.70 -55.75 4.31
C ARG A 8 7.36 -54.44 3.89
N PRO A 9 7.99 -54.32 2.70
CA PRO A 9 8.35 -53.01 2.19
C PRO A 9 7.51 -52.62 0.96
N CYS A 10 7.24 -51.31 0.86
CA CYS A 10 6.74 -50.58 -0.33
C CYS A 10 5.21 -50.44 -0.51
N GLU A 11 4.49 -49.91 0.48
CA GLU A 11 3.19 -49.25 0.21
C GLU A 11 3.06 -47.87 0.90
N SER A 12 3.75 -47.64 2.03
CA SER A 12 3.72 -46.32 2.70
C SER A 12 4.61 -45.25 2.05
N PHE A 13 5.63 -45.65 1.28
CA PHE A 13 6.59 -44.70 0.70
C PHE A 13 6.01 -43.92 -0.49
N ASN A 14 5.11 -44.54 -1.27
CA ASN A 14 4.54 -43.93 -2.48
C ASN A 14 3.48 -42.86 -2.13
N ASN A 15 2.63 -43.14 -1.13
CA ASN A 15 1.60 -42.20 -0.66
C ASN A 15 2.21 -40.92 -0.04
N ASN A 16 3.41 -41.02 0.55
CA ASN A 16 4.11 -39.89 1.13
C ASN A 16 4.74 -38.97 0.06
N ILE A 17 5.06 -39.49 -1.13
CA ILE A 17 5.64 -38.72 -2.23
C ILE A 17 4.56 -37.96 -3.02
N GLU A 18 3.39 -38.57 -3.27
CA GLU A 18 2.25 -37.88 -3.90
C GLU A 18 1.62 -36.83 -2.96
N ALA A 19 1.54 -37.09 -1.65
CA ALA A 19 1.10 -36.10 -0.67
C ALA A 19 2.10 -34.94 -0.49
N ALA A 20 3.41 -35.20 -0.63
CA ALA A 20 4.44 -34.16 -0.59
C ALA A 20 4.47 -33.31 -1.87
N ALA A 21 4.21 -33.89 -3.04
CA ALA A 21 4.15 -33.17 -4.31
C ALA A 21 2.86 -32.32 -4.43
N ALA A 22 1.72 -32.82 -3.96
CA ALA A 22 0.46 -32.07 -3.92
C ALA A 22 0.48 -30.93 -2.88
N ASN A 23 1.13 -31.13 -1.73
CA ASN A 23 1.39 -30.04 -0.77
C ASN A 23 2.40 -29.03 -1.32
N GLN A 24 3.40 -29.45 -2.10
CA GLN A 24 4.37 -28.53 -2.72
C GLN A 24 3.74 -27.63 -3.79
N GLU A 25 2.83 -28.13 -4.62
CA GLU A 25 2.15 -27.29 -5.62
C GLU A 25 1.19 -26.30 -4.96
N HIS A 26 0.49 -26.71 -3.90
CA HIS A 26 -0.40 -25.82 -3.17
C HIS A 26 0.37 -24.76 -2.38
N GLU A 27 1.44 -25.11 -1.67
CA GLU A 27 2.28 -24.20 -0.87
C GLU A 27 3.01 -23.15 -1.75
N VAL A 28 3.39 -23.47 -3.00
CA VAL A 28 4.00 -22.51 -3.94
C VAL A 28 2.99 -21.51 -4.50
N GLU A 29 1.73 -21.91 -4.72
CA GLU A 29 0.66 -21.03 -5.23
C GLU A 29 0.16 -20.03 -4.16
N VAL A 30 0.01 -20.46 -2.89
CA VAL A 30 -0.43 -19.56 -1.81
C VAL A 30 0.64 -18.53 -1.42
N LEU A 31 1.93 -18.92 -1.51
CA LEU A 31 3.08 -18.05 -1.23
C LEU A 31 3.13 -16.84 -2.18
N ASP A 32 2.82 -17.05 -3.46
CA ASP A 32 2.82 -15.98 -4.47
C ASP A 32 1.64 -15.02 -4.24
N TYR A 33 0.48 -15.54 -3.79
CA TYR A 33 -0.69 -14.72 -3.49
C TYR A 33 -0.48 -13.78 -2.30
N ALA A 34 0.07 -14.29 -1.18
CA ALA A 34 0.32 -13.48 0.02
C ALA A 34 1.33 -12.36 -0.24
N LYS A 35 2.44 -12.69 -0.91
CA LYS A 35 3.46 -11.71 -1.30
C LYS A 35 2.88 -10.66 -2.26
N ARG A 36 2.03 -11.09 -3.20
CA ARG A 36 1.31 -10.20 -4.13
C ARG A 36 0.36 -9.25 -3.42
N ALA A 37 -0.44 -9.75 -2.49
CA ALA A 37 -1.36 -8.94 -1.72
C ALA A 37 -0.62 -7.85 -0.93
N GLN A 38 0.57 -8.16 -0.39
CA GLN A 38 1.31 -7.23 0.46
C GLN A 38 1.92 -6.06 -0.32
N TRP A 39 2.57 -6.31 -1.46
CA TRP A 39 3.08 -5.21 -2.29
C TRP A 39 1.95 -4.47 -3.02
N LEU A 40 0.85 -5.14 -3.35
CA LEU A 40 -0.33 -4.51 -3.94
C LEU A 40 -1.00 -3.54 -2.96
N ARG A 41 -1.15 -3.93 -1.68
CA ARG A 41 -1.63 -3.06 -0.61
C ARG A 41 -0.74 -1.82 -0.49
N ALA A 42 0.57 -2.02 -0.43
CA ALA A 42 1.55 -0.94 -0.34
C ALA A 42 1.44 0.02 -1.55
N ALA A 43 1.26 -0.53 -2.76
CA ALA A 43 1.07 0.25 -3.97
C ALA A 43 -0.23 1.07 -3.97
N VAL A 44 -1.38 0.46 -3.63
CA VAL A 44 -2.67 1.15 -3.59
C VAL A 44 -2.67 2.29 -2.56
N LEU A 45 -2.11 2.03 -1.37
CA LEU A 45 -1.95 3.06 -0.34
C LEU A 45 -1.03 4.18 -0.83
N GLY A 46 0.13 3.82 -1.41
CA GLY A 46 1.07 4.77 -1.99
C GLY A 46 0.40 5.69 -3.02
N ALA A 47 -0.29 5.13 -4.01
CA ALA A 47 -0.95 5.91 -5.05
C ALA A 47 -2.01 6.87 -4.51
N ASN A 48 -2.87 6.40 -3.60
CA ASN A 48 -3.91 7.24 -3.02
C ASN A 48 -3.31 8.37 -2.17
N ASP A 49 -2.29 8.05 -1.38
CA ASP A 49 -1.62 9.02 -0.53
C ASP A 49 -0.83 10.04 -1.37
N GLY A 50 -0.17 9.59 -2.43
CA GLY A 50 0.53 10.47 -3.38
C GLY A 50 -0.39 11.44 -4.10
N LEU A 51 -1.55 10.96 -4.57
CA LEU A 51 -2.58 11.81 -5.17
C LEU A 51 -3.08 12.85 -4.16
N LEU A 52 -3.53 12.39 -2.99
CA LEU A 52 -4.21 13.24 -2.03
C LEU A 52 -3.27 14.24 -1.35
N SER A 53 -2.11 13.78 -0.88
CA SER A 53 -1.15 14.63 -0.17
C SER A 53 -0.59 15.72 -1.09
N THR A 54 -0.15 15.36 -2.30
CA THR A 54 0.41 16.32 -3.28
C THR A 54 -0.64 17.35 -3.67
N ALA A 55 -1.86 16.90 -3.95
CA ALA A 55 -2.94 17.80 -4.31
C ALA A 55 -3.35 18.71 -3.14
N SER A 56 -3.42 18.18 -1.90
CA SER A 56 -3.71 18.99 -0.71
C SER A 56 -2.64 20.05 -0.46
N LEU A 57 -1.36 19.71 -0.64
CA LEU A 57 -0.24 20.65 -0.51
C LEU A 57 -0.31 21.77 -1.57
N MET A 58 -0.59 21.38 -2.82
CA MET A 58 -0.77 22.32 -3.94
C MET A 58 -1.96 23.26 -3.71
N MET A 59 -3.10 22.73 -3.26
CA MET A 59 -4.29 23.52 -2.95
C MET A 59 -4.05 24.44 -1.75
N GLY A 60 -3.39 23.94 -0.70
CA GLY A 60 -3.03 24.72 0.50
C GLY A 60 -2.14 25.91 0.17
N VAL A 61 -1.01 25.69 -0.51
CA VAL A 61 -0.13 26.79 -0.94
C VAL A 61 -0.83 27.70 -1.95
N GLY A 62 -1.63 27.13 -2.84
CA GLY A 62 -2.49 27.87 -3.77
C GLY A 62 -3.46 28.83 -3.07
N ALA A 63 -3.92 28.50 -1.86
CA ALA A 63 -4.84 29.33 -1.07
C ALA A 63 -4.24 30.70 -0.71
N VAL A 64 -2.91 30.78 -0.58
CA VAL A 64 -2.19 32.00 -0.17
C VAL A 64 -1.42 32.60 -1.34
N ARG A 65 -0.89 31.77 -2.25
CA ARG A 65 -0.10 32.22 -3.41
C ARG A 65 -0.78 31.84 -4.72
N LYS A 66 -1.11 32.85 -5.53
CA LYS A 66 -1.75 32.67 -6.85
C LYS A 66 -0.79 32.28 -7.98
N ASP A 67 0.51 32.26 -7.70
CA ASP A 67 1.56 31.99 -8.69
C ASP A 67 1.63 30.50 -9.04
N SER A 68 1.63 30.19 -10.35
CA SER A 68 1.66 28.81 -10.84
C SER A 68 2.95 28.09 -10.47
N LYS A 69 4.09 28.79 -10.52
CA LYS A 69 5.41 28.19 -10.29
C LYS A 69 5.54 27.74 -8.84
N THR A 70 5.09 28.59 -7.91
CA THR A 70 5.07 28.26 -6.48
C THR A 70 4.24 27.01 -6.22
N MET A 71 3.05 26.93 -6.81
CA MET A 71 2.14 25.79 -6.63
C MET A 71 2.75 24.48 -7.18
N ILE A 72 3.33 24.52 -8.39
CA ILE A 72 3.97 23.35 -9.01
C ILE A 72 5.23 22.94 -8.25
N LEU A 73 6.06 23.90 -7.83
CA LEU A 73 7.28 23.64 -7.06
C LEU A 73 6.94 22.95 -5.73
N THR A 74 5.89 23.43 -5.04
CA THR A 74 5.35 22.77 -3.86
C THR A 74 4.91 21.34 -4.15
N GLY A 75 4.20 21.11 -5.26
CA GLY A 75 3.78 19.77 -5.65
C GLY A 75 4.97 18.82 -5.92
N ILE A 76 6.01 19.29 -6.62
CA ILE A 76 7.23 18.50 -6.88
C ILE A 76 7.99 18.22 -5.58
N ALA A 77 8.13 19.22 -4.71
CA ALA A 77 8.77 19.05 -3.41
C ALA A 77 8.00 18.04 -2.54
N GLY A 78 6.67 18.15 -2.51
CA GLY A 78 5.78 17.21 -1.83
C GLY A 78 5.85 15.80 -2.41
N LEU A 79 5.95 15.67 -3.74
CA LEU A 79 6.13 14.39 -4.40
C LEU A 79 7.40 13.69 -3.93
N VAL A 80 8.54 14.37 -4.00
CA VAL A 80 9.84 13.79 -3.63
C VAL A 80 9.90 13.47 -2.14
N ALA A 81 9.51 14.42 -1.29
CA ALA A 81 9.50 14.24 0.15
C ALA A 81 8.56 13.10 0.56
N GLY A 82 7.36 13.07 -0.01
CA GLY A 82 6.34 12.06 0.27
C GLY A 82 6.73 10.67 -0.22
N ALA A 83 7.27 10.54 -1.44
CA ALA A 83 7.72 9.25 -1.97
C ALA A 83 8.84 8.65 -1.10
N CYS A 84 9.82 9.46 -0.69
CA CYS A 84 10.89 9.03 0.22
C CYS A 84 10.33 8.63 1.59
N SER A 85 9.45 9.44 2.17
CA SER A 85 8.83 9.13 3.47
C SER A 85 7.99 7.86 3.42
N MET A 86 7.28 7.62 2.31
CA MET A 86 6.46 6.42 2.12
C MET A 86 7.33 5.17 1.96
N ALA A 87 8.43 5.26 1.20
CA ALA A 87 9.39 4.17 1.07
C ALA A 87 9.95 3.76 2.45
N ILE A 88 10.37 4.75 3.24
CA ILE A 88 10.93 4.53 4.58
C ILE A 88 9.85 3.96 5.52
N GLY A 89 8.65 4.54 5.53
CA GLY A 89 7.55 4.11 6.39
C GLY A 89 7.12 2.67 6.10
N GLU A 90 7.01 2.30 4.83
CA GLU A 90 6.66 0.94 4.42
C GLU A 90 7.80 -0.05 4.72
N PHE A 91 9.06 0.32 4.48
CA PHE A 91 10.21 -0.52 4.81
C PHE A 91 10.24 -0.84 6.31
N VAL A 92 10.11 0.19 7.17
CA VAL A 92 10.11 0.03 8.63
C VAL A 92 8.89 -0.76 9.09
N SER A 93 7.71 -0.51 8.52
CA SER A 93 6.48 -1.25 8.86
C SER A 93 6.60 -2.73 8.54
N VAL A 94 7.09 -3.08 7.35
CA VAL A 94 7.27 -4.47 6.93
C VAL A 94 8.36 -5.17 7.74
N TYR A 95 9.46 -4.46 8.04
CA TYR A 95 10.52 -4.98 8.89
C TYR A 95 10.02 -5.27 10.32
N SER A 96 9.18 -4.39 10.88
CA SER A 96 8.58 -4.63 12.19
C SER A 96 7.62 -5.82 12.20
N GLN A 97 6.88 -6.07 11.11
CA GLN A 97 6.02 -7.26 11.01
C GLN A 97 6.87 -8.54 10.99
N TYR A 98 7.95 -8.52 10.22
CA TYR A 98 8.93 -9.60 10.17
C TYR A 98 9.53 -9.92 11.56
N ASP A 99 9.90 -8.89 12.34
CA ASP A 99 10.46 -9.08 13.68
C ASP A 99 9.44 -9.71 14.66
N ILE A 100 8.16 -9.35 14.55
CA ILE A 100 7.09 -9.91 15.38
C ILE A 100 6.89 -11.40 15.05
N GLU A 101 6.80 -11.76 13.77
CA GLU A 101 6.67 -13.15 13.32
C GLU A 101 7.85 -14.01 13.81
N LEU A 102 9.09 -13.53 13.66
CA LEU A 102 10.27 -14.24 14.16
C LEU A 102 10.24 -14.47 15.67
N SER A 103 9.75 -13.48 16.43
CA SER A 103 9.65 -13.60 17.88
C SER A 103 8.60 -14.63 18.29
N GLN A 104 7.46 -14.69 17.59
CA GLN A 104 6.40 -15.68 17.80
C GLN A 104 6.90 -17.09 17.48
N MET A 105 7.58 -17.28 16.35
CA MET A 105 8.18 -18.56 15.98
C MET A 105 9.18 -19.07 17.03
N LYS A 106 10.01 -18.19 17.61
CA LYS A 106 10.94 -18.57 18.69
C LYS A 106 10.20 -19.02 19.94
N ARG A 107 9.10 -18.33 20.31
CA ARG A 107 8.29 -18.69 21.47
C ARG A 107 7.53 -20.01 21.29
N ASP A 108 7.00 -20.26 20.09
CA ASP A 108 6.24 -21.47 19.80
C ASP A 108 7.15 -22.70 19.76
N LYS A 109 8.38 -22.56 19.22
CA LYS A 109 9.42 -23.61 19.27
C LYS A 109 9.85 -23.97 20.69
N MET A 110 9.86 -23.00 21.62
CA MET A 110 10.18 -23.25 23.03
C MET A 110 9.01 -23.87 23.81
N THR A 111 7.78 -23.79 23.30
CA THR A 111 6.56 -24.24 23.99
C THR A 111 6.09 -25.65 23.54
N LYS A 112 6.42 -26.10 22.32
CA LYS A 112 5.96 -27.41 21.78
C LYS A 112 7.08 -28.47 21.72
N ASN A 113 7.01 -29.47 22.62
CA ASN A 113 7.51 -30.83 22.34
C ASN A 113 6.41 -31.55 21.54
N ASN A 114 6.68 -31.77 20.24
CA ASN A 114 5.96 -32.61 19.26
C ASN A 114 4.48 -32.95 19.53
N VAL A 115 3.56 -32.33 18.78
CA VAL A 115 2.41 -32.93 18.06
C VAL A 115 1.69 -31.76 17.34
N LEU A 116 1.61 -31.85 16.02
CA LEU A 116 0.86 -30.97 15.09
C LEU A 116 1.28 -29.48 15.14
N ALA A 117 2.38 -29.15 14.48
CA ALA A 117 2.64 -27.78 14.02
C ALA A 117 2.69 -27.81 12.49
N ASP A 118 1.56 -28.18 11.89
CA ASP A 118 1.26 -27.86 10.50
C ASP A 118 0.56 -26.49 10.51
N HIS A 119 1.35 -25.46 10.75
CA HIS A 119 0.98 -24.09 10.41
C HIS A 119 2.13 -23.58 9.58
N ASP A 120 1.85 -23.53 8.28
CA ASP A 120 2.39 -22.63 7.28
C ASP A 120 3.58 -21.82 7.78
N LYS A 121 4.76 -22.11 7.22
CA LYS A 121 5.88 -21.18 7.30
C LYS A 121 5.45 -19.89 6.62
N GLU A 122 4.84 -18.98 7.38
CA GLU A 122 4.42 -17.67 6.90
C GLU A 122 5.60 -17.02 6.19
N SER A 123 5.33 -16.66 4.94
CA SER A 123 6.31 -16.17 4.00
C SER A 123 6.87 -14.85 4.49
N LEU A 124 8.18 -14.82 4.73
CA LEU A 124 8.89 -13.63 5.17
C LEU A 124 8.53 -12.43 4.27
N PRO A 125 7.91 -11.38 4.83
CA PRO A 125 7.60 -10.14 4.12
C PRO A 125 8.84 -9.60 3.40
N ASN A 126 8.75 -9.24 2.11
CA ASN A 126 9.90 -8.64 1.40
C ASN A 126 9.84 -7.10 1.53
N PRO A 127 10.62 -6.50 2.46
CA PRO A 127 10.44 -5.09 2.86
C PRO A 127 10.82 -4.13 1.76
N LEU A 128 11.86 -4.45 0.99
CA LEU A 128 12.35 -3.57 -0.06
C LEU A 128 11.37 -3.51 -1.25
N GLN A 129 10.77 -4.64 -1.61
CA GLN A 129 9.81 -4.71 -2.71
C GLN A 129 8.53 -3.92 -2.38
N ALA A 130 8.00 -4.05 -1.17
CA ALA A 130 6.82 -3.30 -0.73
C ALA A 130 7.10 -1.79 -0.66
N ALA A 131 8.24 -1.40 -0.11
CA ALA A 131 8.68 -0.01 -0.05
C ALA A 131 8.87 0.63 -1.43
N ALA A 132 9.49 -0.09 -2.37
CA ALA A 132 9.66 0.40 -3.73
C ALA A 132 8.30 0.51 -4.45
N ALA A 133 7.42 -0.48 -4.28
CA ALA A 133 6.09 -0.46 -4.88
C ALA A 133 5.24 0.72 -4.36
N SER A 134 5.26 0.99 -3.05
CA SER A 134 4.53 2.12 -2.47
C SER A 134 5.10 3.46 -2.93
N ALA A 135 6.43 3.62 -2.99
CA ALA A 135 7.08 4.85 -3.43
C ALA A 135 6.81 5.18 -4.90
N VAL A 136 6.91 4.17 -5.78
CA VAL A 136 6.60 4.34 -7.21
C VAL A 136 5.13 4.65 -7.41
N ALA A 137 4.24 3.92 -6.72
CA ALA A 137 2.81 4.19 -6.78
C ALA A 137 2.47 5.60 -6.26
N PHE A 138 3.11 6.04 -5.18
CA PHE A 138 3.00 7.41 -4.67
C PHE A 138 3.40 8.44 -5.72
N ALA A 139 4.55 8.27 -6.36
CA ALA A 139 5.00 9.17 -7.41
C ALA A 139 3.99 9.23 -8.57
N ILE A 140 3.44 8.08 -8.99
CA ILE A 140 2.41 8.02 -10.04
C ILE A 140 1.15 8.78 -9.62
N GLY A 141 0.67 8.59 -8.39
CA GLY A 141 -0.49 9.31 -7.84
C GLY A 141 -0.25 10.82 -7.78
N ALA A 142 0.95 11.24 -7.37
CA ALA A 142 1.35 12.64 -7.23
C ALA A 142 1.52 13.37 -8.58
N VAL A 143 1.81 12.65 -9.66
CA VAL A 143 1.91 13.24 -11.01
C VAL A 143 0.57 13.74 -11.52
N ILE A 144 -0.54 13.10 -11.16
CA ILE A 144 -1.89 13.46 -11.62
C ILE A 144 -2.25 14.94 -11.31
N PRO A 145 -2.19 15.43 -10.05
CA PRO A 145 -2.49 16.83 -9.74
C PRO A 145 -1.46 17.80 -10.34
N LEU A 146 -0.19 17.38 -10.46
CA LEU A 146 0.86 18.17 -11.10
C LEU A 146 0.56 18.41 -12.59
N LEU A 147 0.12 17.37 -13.32
CA LEU A 147 -0.27 17.50 -14.72
C LEU A 147 -1.51 18.39 -14.89
N GLY A 148 -2.49 18.26 -14.00
CA GLY A 148 -3.67 19.14 -13.98
C GLY A 148 -3.32 20.62 -13.76
N ALA A 149 -2.22 20.90 -13.06
CA ALA A 149 -1.75 22.24 -12.78
C ALA A 149 -0.81 22.83 -13.85
N ALA A 150 -0.06 21.99 -14.57
CA ALA A 150 1.12 22.40 -15.33
C ALA A 150 0.83 23.39 -16.48
N PHE A 151 -0.34 23.29 -17.10
CA PHE A 151 -0.65 24.03 -18.35
C PHE A 151 -1.59 25.22 -18.17
N ILE A 152 -1.96 25.59 -16.93
CA ILE A 152 -3.02 26.59 -16.68
C ILE A 152 -2.48 27.84 -15.99
N ARG A 153 -2.51 28.96 -16.71
CA ARG A 153 -2.08 30.28 -16.21
C ARG A 153 -3.08 30.89 -15.23
N ASP A 154 -4.37 30.84 -15.56
CA ASP A 154 -5.41 31.43 -14.72
C ASP A 154 -5.55 30.68 -13.39
N TYR A 155 -5.53 31.41 -12.28
CA TYR A 155 -5.57 30.84 -10.93
C TYR A 155 -6.90 30.15 -10.61
N MET A 156 -8.04 30.74 -10.98
CA MET A 156 -9.36 30.17 -10.69
C MET A 156 -9.60 28.91 -11.52
N VAL A 157 -9.20 28.95 -12.80
CA VAL A 157 -9.30 27.78 -13.68
C VAL A 157 -8.38 26.67 -13.19
N ARG A 158 -7.14 26.99 -12.79
CA ARG A 158 -6.17 26.00 -12.33
C ARG A 158 -6.64 25.25 -11.09
N LEU A 159 -7.14 25.96 -10.07
CA LEU A 159 -7.68 25.32 -8.86
C LEU A 159 -8.84 24.38 -9.18
N THR A 160 -9.76 24.83 -10.04
CA THR A 160 -10.95 24.05 -10.43
C THR A 160 -10.55 22.81 -11.21
N VAL A 161 -9.58 22.92 -12.13
CA VAL A 161 -9.09 21.79 -12.91
C VAL A 161 -8.34 20.80 -12.02
N VAL A 162 -7.44 21.25 -11.14
CA VAL A 162 -6.74 20.37 -10.19
C VAL A 162 -7.74 19.64 -9.32
N LEU A 163 -8.72 20.34 -8.74
CA LEU A 163 -9.76 19.73 -7.91
C LEU A 163 -10.60 18.72 -8.71
N GLY A 164 -10.98 19.05 -9.94
CA GLY A 164 -11.74 18.16 -10.83
C GLY A 164 -10.97 16.89 -11.20
N VAL A 165 -9.72 17.04 -11.62
CA VAL A 165 -8.82 15.92 -11.98
C VAL A 165 -8.59 15.02 -10.76
N VAL A 166 -8.34 15.60 -9.58
CA VAL A 166 -8.14 14.82 -8.34
C VAL A 166 -9.41 14.11 -7.92
N THR A 167 -10.57 14.76 -8.03
CA THR A 167 -11.87 14.14 -7.72
C THR A 167 -12.12 12.93 -8.62
N LEU A 168 -11.88 13.06 -9.94
CA LEU A 168 -12.00 11.94 -10.88
C LEU A 168 -10.99 10.82 -10.56
N ALA A 169 -9.75 11.18 -10.24
CA ALA A 169 -8.72 10.22 -9.88
C ALA A 169 -9.02 9.50 -8.55
N LEU A 170 -9.57 10.17 -7.53
CA LEU A 170 -10.01 9.56 -6.26
C LEU A 170 -11.16 8.59 -6.48
N ILE A 171 -12.11 8.92 -7.36
CA ILE A 171 -13.19 7.98 -7.75
C ILE A 171 -12.57 6.76 -8.44
N GLY A 172 -11.63 6.98 -9.36
CA GLY A 172 -10.91 5.93 -10.07
C GLY A 172 -10.12 5.01 -9.14
N PHE A 173 -9.30 5.56 -8.24
CA PHE A 173 -8.54 4.77 -7.25
C PHE A 173 -9.46 4.10 -6.21
N GLY A 174 -10.56 4.74 -5.80
CA GLY A 174 -11.55 4.12 -4.94
C GLY A 174 -12.25 2.93 -5.59
N ALA A 175 -12.52 3.02 -6.90
CA ALA A 175 -13.07 1.91 -7.69
C ALA A 175 -12.02 0.81 -7.91
N LEU A 176 -10.78 1.17 -8.21
CA LEU A 176 -9.66 0.23 -8.37
C LEU A 176 -9.40 -0.53 -7.06
N GLY A 177 -9.37 0.18 -5.92
CA GLY A 177 -9.20 -0.43 -4.60
C GLY A 177 -10.35 -1.36 -4.24
N ALA A 178 -11.58 -1.06 -4.68
CA ALA A 178 -12.73 -1.94 -4.49
C ALA A 178 -12.65 -3.21 -5.36
N LEU A 179 -12.21 -3.06 -6.62
CA LEU A 179 -11.99 -4.17 -7.55
C LEU A 179 -10.91 -5.12 -7.02
N LEU A 180 -9.80 -4.57 -6.51
CA LEU A 180 -8.69 -5.36 -5.96
C LEU A 180 -9.01 -5.95 -4.58
N GLY A 181 -9.88 -5.30 -3.80
CA GLY A 181 -10.25 -5.71 -2.44
C GLY A 181 -11.53 -6.54 -2.34
N GLY A 182 -12.20 -6.86 -3.45
CA GLY A 182 -13.45 -7.62 -3.46
C GLY A 182 -14.64 -6.93 -2.77
N ALA A 183 -14.58 -5.61 -2.56
CA ALA A 183 -15.57 -4.85 -1.80
C ALA A 183 -16.56 -4.09 -2.70
N HIS A 184 -17.69 -3.65 -2.14
CA HIS A 184 -18.71 -2.91 -2.88
C HIS A 184 -18.20 -1.54 -3.36
N MET A 185 -18.03 -1.38 -4.68
CA MET A 185 -17.38 -0.22 -5.34
C MET A 185 -17.85 1.15 -4.84
N LEU A 186 -19.16 1.36 -4.69
CA LEU A 186 -19.68 2.66 -4.22
C LEU A 186 -19.22 3.04 -2.81
N LYS A 187 -19.11 2.08 -1.88
CA LYS A 187 -18.79 2.39 -0.48
C LYS A 187 -17.31 2.75 -0.33
N SER A 188 -16.44 2.08 -1.08
CA SER A 188 -15.00 2.38 -1.10
C SER A 188 -14.71 3.73 -1.73
N SER A 189 -15.26 4.00 -2.93
CA SER A 189 -15.08 5.29 -3.59
C SER A 189 -15.62 6.46 -2.76
N LEU A 190 -16.77 6.29 -2.10
CA LEU A 190 -17.33 7.34 -1.26
C LEU A 190 -16.43 7.68 -0.07
N ARG A 191 -15.85 6.67 0.61
CA ARG A 191 -14.94 6.91 1.74
C ARG A 191 -13.69 7.67 1.32
N VAL A 192 -13.08 7.26 0.21
CA VAL A 192 -11.85 7.88 -0.34
C VAL A 192 -12.14 9.32 -0.78
N LEU A 193 -13.28 9.54 -1.45
CA LEU A 193 -13.70 10.87 -1.90
C LEU A 193 -13.97 11.81 -0.73
N VAL A 194 -14.78 11.38 0.25
CA VAL A 194 -15.14 12.18 1.41
C VAL A 194 -13.90 12.50 2.25
N GLY A 195 -13.05 11.50 2.50
CA GLY A 195 -11.79 11.71 3.21
C GLY A 195 -10.87 12.68 2.46
N GLY A 196 -10.77 12.54 1.13
CA GLY A 196 -9.94 13.40 0.30
C GLY A 196 -10.38 14.86 0.27
N TRP A 197 -11.68 15.11 0.05
CA TRP A 197 -12.23 16.47 0.09
C TRP A 197 -12.12 17.10 1.47
N LEU A 198 -12.33 16.32 2.54
CA LEU A 198 -12.18 16.82 3.91
C LEU A 198 -10.72 17.22 4.19
N ALA A 199 -9.75 16.38 3.82
CA ALA A 199 -8.33 16.71 3.96
C ALA A 199 -7.95 17.97 3.20
N MET A 200 -8.32 18.06 1.92
CA MET A 200 -8.07 19.25 1.10
C MET A 200 -8.72 20.52 1.66
N GLY A 201 -9.97 20.42 2.12
CA GLY A 201 -10.71 21.53 2.71
C GLY A 201 -10.04 22.04 3.99
N ILE A 202 -9.57 21.13 4.85
CA ILE A 202 -8.83 21.47 6.06
C ILE A 202 -7.49 22.13 5.70
N THR A 203 -6.70 21.54 4.80
CA THR A 203 -5.41 22.11 4.40
C THR A 203 -5.58 23.50 3.78
N PHE A 204 -6.51 23.65 2.85
CA PHE A 204 -6.82 24.94 2.23
C PHE A 204 -7.29 25.97 3.26
N GLY A 205 -8.20 25.58 4.16
CA GLY A 205 -8.73 26.44 5.22
C GLY A 205 -7.65 26.92 6.18
N LEU A 206 -6.82 26.01 6.70
CA LEU A 206 -5.73 26.33 7.62
C LEU A 206 -4.71 27.27 6.96
N THR A 207 -4.26 26.94 5.74
CA THR A 207 -3.27 27.78 5.06
C THR A 207 -3.84 29.15 4.74
N LYS A 208 -5.13 29.26 4.39
CA LYS A 208 -5.81 30.54 4.17
C LYS A 208 -5.95 31.37 5.45
N LEU A 209 -6.23 30.75 6.59
CA LEU A 209 -6.30 31.45 7.88
C LEU A 209 -4.92 31.99 8.30
N ILE A 210 -3.87 31.20 8.12
CA ILE A 210 -2.50 31.59 8.44
C ILE A 210 -2.05 32.73 7.52
N GLY A 211 -2.22 32.58 6.20
CA GLY A 211 -1.86 33.63 5.23
C GLY A 211 -2.71 34.89 5.31
N GLY A 212 -3.95 34.80 5.80
CA GLY A 212 -4.82 35.94 6.07
C GLY A 212 -4.48 36.70 7.35
N SER A 213 -3.84 36.04 8.32
CA SER A 213 -3.45 36.64 9.60
C SER A 213 -2.12 37.41 9.53
N GLY A 214 -1.49 37.49 8.37
CA GLY A 214 -0.33 38.36 8.13
C GLY A 214 0.94 37.99 8.89
N LEU A 215 1.16 36.70 9.16
CA LEU A 215 2.48 36.17 9.54
C LEU A 215 3.34 35.90 8.29
#